data_AF-A0A9D1U5N9-F1
#
_entry.id   AF-A0A9D1U5N9-F1
#
_cell.length_a   1.000
_cell.length_b   1.000
_cell.length_c   1.000
_cell.angle_alpha   90.00
_cell.angle_beta   90.00
_cell.angle_gamma   90.00
#
_symmetry.space_group_name_H-M   'P 1'
#
loop_
_entity.id
_entity.type
_entity.pdbx_description
1 polymer ?
#
loop_
_entity_poly.entity_id
_entity_poly.type
_entity_poly.pdbx_seq_one_letter_code
_entity_poly.pdbx_strand_id
1 'polypeptide(L)'
;MAAMSSDAKIAVGVGVVVFAILFFKLLRGFIRFFFRHPFWFILLLVFGGIGFAFNILLGGAVILAALVGGGAFMLLGNFDN
;
A
#
# COMPACT_ATOMS: atom_id res chain seq x y z
N MET A 1 22.06 -18.31 -4.54
CA MET A 1 21.11 -17.53 -3.72
C MET A 1 21.88 -16.41 -3.04
N ALA A 2 21.54 -15.14 -3.31
CA ALA A 2 22.09 -14.04 -2.54
C ALA A 2 21.64 -14.20 -1.08
N ALA A 3 22.59 -14.34 -0.15
CA ALA A 3 22.29 -14.43 1.26
C ALA A 3 21.70 -13.09 1.70
N MET A 4 20.38 -13.07 1.94
CA MET A 4 19.66 -11.88 2.37
C MET A 4 20.13 -11.50 3.77
N SER A 5 20.67 -10.29 3.92
CA SER A 5 21.11 -9.78 5.22
C SER A 5 19.95 -9.68 6.21
N SER A 6 20.25 -9.75 7.50
CA SER A 6 19.26 -9.63 8.57
C SER A 6 18.46 -8.32 8.45
N ASP A 7 19.11 -7.22 8.06
CA ASP A 7 18.46 -5.91 7.91
C ASP A 7 17.53 -5.85 6.70
N ALA A 8 17.90 -6.53 5.62
CA ALA A 8 17.01 -6.67 4.46
C ALA A 8 15.75 -7.45 4.84
N LYS A 9 15.87 -8.50 5.67
CA LYS A 9 14.69 -9.25 6.17
C LYS A 9 13.78 -8.37 7.03
N ILE A 10 14.36 -7.55 7.90
CA ILE A 10 13.61 -6.63 8.77
C ILE A 10 12.90 -5.56 7.93
N ALA A 11 13.61 -4.92 6.99
CA ALA A 11 13.04 -3.88 6.13
C ALA A 11 11.90 -4.41 5.25
N VAL A 12 12.04 -5.61 4.68
CA VAL A 12 10.96 -6.27 3.93
C VAL A 12 9.77 -6.58 4.84
N GLY A 13 10.03 -7.08 6.05
CA GLY A 13 8.98 -7.31 7.05
C GLY A 13 8.19 -6.04 7.38
N VAL A 14 8.89 -4.93 7.65
CA VAL A 14 8.26 -3.62 7.91
C VAL A 14 7.44 -3.16 6.72
N GLY A 15 7.99 -3.24 5.50
CA GLY A 15 7.27 -2.86 4.27
C GLY A 15 5.98 -3.65 4.07
N VAL A 16 6.01 -4.97 4.30
CA VAL A 16 4.83 -5.85 4.18
C VAL A 16 3.78 -5.51 5.23
N VAL A 17 4.17 -5.29 6.48
CA VAL A 17 3.24 -4.92 7.56
C VAL A 17 2.56 -3.58 7.25
N VAL A 18 3.34 -2.58 6.84
CA VAL A 18 2.82 -1.26 6.47
C VAL A 18 1.87 -1.37 5.27
N PHE A 19 2.24 -2.16 4.25
CA PHE A 19 1.37 -2.44 3.11
C PHE A 19 0.05 -3.08 3.55
N ALA A 20 0.09 -4.11 4.39
CA ALA A 20 -1.11 -4.78 4.88
C ALA A 20 -2.05 -3.80 5.60
N ILE A 21 -1.50 -2.96 6.49
CA ILE A 21 -2.29 -1.93 7.20
C ILE A 21 -2.93 -0.94 6.21
N LEU A 22 -2.15 -0.42 5.26
CA LEU A 22 -2.64 0.51 4.25
C LEU A 22 -3.69 -0.14 3.36
N PHE A 23 -3.50 -1.40 2.97
CA PHE A 23 -4.41 -2.17 2.14
C PHE A 23 -5.77 -2.41 2.82
N PHE A 24 -5.78 -2.84 4.08
CA PHE A 24 -7.04 -3.00 4.82
C PHE A 24 -7.75 -1.66 5.05
N LYS A 25 -6.98 -0.59 5.30
CA LYS A 25 -7.53 0.76 5.42
C LYS A 25 -8.12 1.24 4.10
N LEU A 26 -7.48 0.93 2.98
CA LEU A 26 -7.97 1.19 1.62
C LEU A 26 -9.29 0.46 1.37
N LEU A 27 -9.33 -0.86 1.59
CA LEU A 27 -10.53 -1.68 1.42
C LEU A 27 -11.71 -1.12 2.24
N ARG A 28 -11.48 -0.85 3.53
CA ARG A 28 -12.52 -0.30 4.41
C ARG A 28 -12.99 1.08 3.92
N GLY A 29 -12.07 1.94 3.49
CA GLY A 29 -12.39 3.26 2.94
C GLY A 29 -13.16 3.19 1.63
N PHE A 30 -12.75 2.30 0.72
CA PHE A 30 -13.33 2.10 -0.59
C PHE A 30 -14.76 1.56 -0.51
N ILE A 31 -14.99 0.56 0.33
CA ILE A 31 -16.33 0.02 0.60
C ILE A 31 -17.20 1.11 1.24
N ARG A 32 -16.69 1.83 2.25
CA ARG A 32 -17.45 2.91 2.92
C ARG A 32 -17.77 4.06 1.98
N PHE A 33 -16.91 4.37 1.01
CA PHE A 33 -17.15 5.38 -0.01
C PHE A 33 -18.34 5.00 -0.90
N PHE A 34 -18.42 3.74 -1.34
CA PHE A 34 -19.57 3.28 -2.13
C PHE A 34 -20.89 3.37 -1.38
N PHE A 35 -20.92 3.02 -0.10
CA PHE A 35 -22.13 3.15 0.72
C PHE A 35 -22.50 4.61 1.01
N ARG A 36 -21.51 5.51 1.10
CA ARG A 36 -21.76 6.95 1.41
C ARG A 36 -22.15 7.75 0.18
N HIS A 37 -21.69 7.35 -1.01
CA HIS A 37 -21.89 8.08 -2.26
C HIS A 37 -22.42 7.17 -3.38
N PRO A 38 -23.70 6.75 -3.30
CA PRO A 38 -24.30 5.83 -4.26
C PRO A 38 -24.31 6.39 -5.70
N PHE A 39 -24.37 7.71 -5.88
CA PHE A 39 -24.29 8.33 -7.20
C PHE A 39 -22.93 8.12 -7.88
N TRP A 40 -21.83 8.35 -7.15
CA TRP A 40 -20.47 8.12 -7.65
C TRP A 40 -20.22 6.63 -7.93
N PHE A 41 -20.78 5.74 -7.09
CA PHE A 41 -20.76 4.31 -7.34
C PHE A 41 -21.39 3.98 -8.70
N ILE A 42 -22.60 4.46 -8.97
CA ILE A 42 -23.31 4.20 -10.23
C ILE A 42 -22.54 4.78 -11.42
N LEU A 43 -22.02 6.00 -11.30
CA LEU A 43 -21.20 6.61 -12.35
C LEU A 43 -19.96 5.77 -12.65
N LEU A 44 -19.20 5.39 -11.62
CA LEU A 44 -18.02 4.55 -11.75
C LEU A 44 -18.37 3.14 -12.26
N LEU A 45 -19.58 2.63 -11.96
CA LEU A 45 -20.06 1.34 -12.44
C LEU A 45 -20.35 1.38 -13.94
N VAL A 46 -21.07 2.41 -14.40
CA VAL A 46 -21.45 2.58 -15.82
C VAL A 46 -20.22 2.79 -16.72
N PHE A 47 -19.25 3.58 -16.26
CA PHE A 47 -18.02 3.83 -17.01
C PHE A 47 -16.90 2.80 -16.73
N GLY A 48 -17.16 1.76 -15.91
CA GLY A 48 -16.14 0.78 -15.52
C GLY A 48 -14.98 1.33 -14.67
N GLY A 49 -15.08 2.58 -14.20
CA GLY A 49 -14.06 3.30 -13.46
C GLY A 49 -13.79 2.77 -12.05
N ILE A 50 -14.60 1.85 -11.52
CA ILE A 50 -14.40 1.24 -10.19
C ILE A 50 -13.02 0.57 -10.10
N GLY A 51 -12.69 -0.27 -11.08
CA GLY A 51 -11.41 -0.99 -11.10
C GLY A 51 -10.22 -0.04 -11.26
N PHE A 52 -10.40 1.03 -12.05
CA PHE A 52 -9.38 2.06 -12.26
C PHE A 52 -9.11 2.87 -10.98
N ALA A 53 -10.15 3.36 -10.33
CA ALA A 53 -10.03 4.10 -9.08
C ALA A 53 -9.39 3.24 -7.98
N PHE A 54 -9.77 1.96 -7.88
CA PHE A 54 -9.15 1.02 -6.95
C PHE A 54 -7.66 0.82 -7.25
N ASN A 55 -7.29 0.61 -8.51
CA ASN A 55 -5.88 0.42 -8.89
C ASN A 55 -5.01 1.66 -8.63
N ILE A 56 -5.52 2.87 -8.87
CA ILE A 56 -4.81 4.10 -8.53
C ILE A 56 -4.53 4.16 -7.02
N LEU A 57 -5.56 3.91 -6.22
CA LEU A 57 -5.47 3.95 -4.77
C LEU A 57 -4.55 2.85 -4.22
N LEU A 58 -4.64 1.65 -4.78
CA LEU A 58 -3.76 0.53 -4.49
C LEU A 58 -2.31 0.87 -4.84
N GLY A 59 -2.07 1.44 -6.02
CA GLY A 59 -0.74 1.89 -6.46
C GLY A 59 -0.14 2.90 -5.50
N GLY A 60 -0.94 3.86 -5.03
CA GLY A 60 -0.52 4.79 -3.98
C GLY A 60 -0.11 4.09 -2.68
N ALA A 61 -0.89 3.09 -2.23
CA ALA A 61 -0.56 2.31 -1.04
C ALA A 61 0.74 1.48 -1.21
N VAL A 62 0.96 0.90 -2.40
CA VAL A 62 2.20 0.18 -2.72
C VAL A 62 3.40 1.11 -2.70
N ILE A 63 3.31 2.28 -3.33
CA ILE A 63 4.39 3.27 -3.36
C ILE A 63 4.73 3.73 -1.94
N LEU A 64 3.73 4.04 -1.11
CA LEU A 64 3.94 4.41 0.28
C LEU A 64 4.63 3.29 1.08
N ALA A 65 4.19 2.05 0.90
CA ALA A 65 4.82 0.91 1.56
C ALA A 65 6.28 0.71 1.12
N ALA A 66 6.58 0.90 -0.17
CA ALA A 66 7.93 0.84 -0.70
C ALA A 66 8.81 1.97 -0.15
N LEU A 67 8.29 3.20 -0.04
CA LEU A 67 9.00 4.32 0.56
C LEU A 67 9.29 4.10 2.04
N VAL A 68 8.34 3.55 2.79
CA VAL A 68 8.53 3.26 4.23
C VAL A 68 9.51 2.09 4.43
N GLY A 69 9.39 1.02 3.65
CA GLY A 69 10.32 -0.12 3.71
C GLY A 69 11.75 0.26 3.27
N GLY A 70 11.88 1.02 2.18
CA GLY A 70 13.17 1.53 1.71
C GLY A 70 13.79 2.55 2.66
N GLY A 71 12.98 3.43 3.25
CA GLY A 71 13.41 4.36 4.28
C GLY A 71 13.90 3.64 5.54
N ALA A 72 13.18 2.60 5.99
CA ALA A 72 13.60 1.77 7.11
C ALA A 72 14.94 1.06 6.83
N PHE A 73 15.15 0.58 5.60
CA PHE A 73 16.42 -0.03 5.20
C PHE A 73 17.58 0.97 5.20
N MET A 74 17.38 2.18 4.68
CA MET A 74 18.40 3.25 4.73
C MET A 74 18.75 3.65 6.17
N LEU A 75 17.77 3.71 7.06
CA LEU A 75 18.01 4.02 8.46
C LEU A 75 18.79 2.89 9.14
N LEU A 76 18.39 1.63 8.96
CA LEU A 76 19.09 0.48 9.53
C LEU A 76 20.51 0.34 8.99
N GLY A 77 20.75 0.56 7.70
CA GLY A 77 22.10 0.55 7.12
C GLY A 77 23.00 1.70 7.56
N ASN A 78 22.44 2.79 8.11
CA ASN A 78 23.21 3.87 8.74
C ASN A 78 23.57 3.58 10.21
N PHE A 79 22.90 2.65 10.88
CA PHE A 79 23.27 2.22 12.24
C PHE A 79 24.41 1.19 12.25
N ASP A 80 24.78 0.65 11.09
CA ASP A 80 25.86 -0.33 10.90
C ASP A 80 27.20 0.33 10.45
N ASN A 81 27.28 1.67 10.48
CA ASN A 81 28.52 2.47 10.37
C ASN A 81 28.84 3.14 11.71
#